data_AF-A0A352PS31-F1
#
_entry.id   AF-A0A352PS31-F1
#
_cell.length_a   1.000
_cell.length_b   1.000
_cell.length_c   1.000
_cell.angle_alpha   90.00
_cell.angle_beta   90.00
_cell.angle_gamma   90.00
#
_symmetry.space_group_name_H-M   'P 1'
#
loop_
_entity.id
_entity.type
_entity.pdbx_description
1 polymer ?
#
loop_
_entity_poly.entity_id
_entity_poly.type
_entity_poly.pdbx_seq_one_letter_code
_entity_poly.pdbx_strand_id
1 'polypeptide(L)' 'VLQKRDAFELREYAPQVVAETIVQGDFSSVGNEAFHRLYGYISGKNRKARSIPMTAPVNQEAGSEKIPMTAP' A
#
# COMPACT_ATOMS: atom_id res chain seq x y z
N VAL A 1 1.65 12.49 14.56
CA VAL A 1 3.10 12.56 14.26
C VAL A 1 3.82 12.48 15.59
N LEU A 2 4.72 11.50 15.78
CA LEU A 2 5.48 11.35 17.02
C LEU A 2 6.69 12.30 17.07
N GLN A 3 7.35 12.50 15.93
CA GLN A 3 8.51 13.39 15.82
C GLN A 3 8.59 13.98 14.42
N LYS A 4 9.06 15.23 14.31
CA LYS A 4 9.33 15.92 13.04
C LYS A 4 10.74 16.49 13.04
N ARG A 5 11.47 16.29 11.94
CA ARG A 5 12.76 16.88 11.60
C ARG A 5 12.64 17.47 10.20
N ASP A 6 13.62 18.27 9.78
CA ASP A 6 13.58 18.89 8.45
C ASP A 6 13.57 17.86 7.31
N ALA A 7 14.26 16.72 7.51
CA ALA A 7 14.37 15.67 6.51
C ALA A 7 13.26 14.60 6.57
N PHE A 8 12.56 14.44 7.69
CA PHE A 8 11.59 13.35 7.86
C PHE A 8 10.58 13.58 8.99
N GLU A 9 9.51 12.79 8.95
CA GLU A 9 8.53 12.67 10.02
C GLU A 9 8.42 11.22 10.50
N LEU A 10 8.38 11.03 11.82
CA LEU A 10 8.05 9.75 12.44
C LEU A 10 6.55 9.71 12.74
N ARG A 11 5.87 8.70 12.22
CA ARG A 11 4.42 8.51 12.36
C ARG A 11 4.14 7.11 12.90
N GLU A 12 3.29 7.03 13.91
CA GLU A 12 2.72 5.78 14.39
C GLU A 12 1.30 5.66 13.84
N TYR A 13 1.02 4.56 13.15
CA TYR A 13 -0.29 4.26 12.61
C TYR A 13 -0.95 3.20 13.48
N ALA A 14 -2.18 3.47 13.91
CA ALA A 14 -2.99 2.47 14.60
C ALA A 14 -3.33 1.29 13.66
N PRO A 15 -3.67 0.11 14.20
CA PRO A 15 -4.14 -1.01 13.39
C PRO A 15 -5.31 -0.59 12.49
N GLN A 16 -5.24 -0.98 11.23
CA GLN A 16 -6.21 -0.62 10.21
C GLN A 16 -6.52 -1.82 9.31
N VAL A 17 -7.75 -1.84 8.78
CA VAL A 17 -8.14 -2.81 7.76
C VAL A 17 -7.84 -2.23 6.40
N VAL A 18 -7.07 -2.97 5.60
CA VAL A 18 -6.68 -2.60 4.25
C VAL A 18 -7.12 -3.66 3.25
N ALA A 19 -7.35 -3.22 2.01
CA ALA A 19 -7.50 -4.12 0.87
C ALA A 19 -6.17 -4.13 0.12
N GLU A 20 -5.57 -5.31 -0.03
CA GLU A 20 -4.24 -5.48 -0.62
C GLU A 20 -4.29 -6.43 -1.81
N THR A 21 -3.37 -6.23 -2.76
CA THR A 21 -3.18 -7.14 -3.89
C THR A 21 -1.69 -7.26 -4.17
N ILE A 22 -1.28 -8.45 -4.61
CA ILE A 22 0.09 -8.75 -4.98
C ILE A 22 0.13 -8.90 -6.50
N VAL A 23 1.12 -8.26 -7.11
CA VAL A 23 1.44 -8.29 -8.54
C VAL A 23 2.92 -8.63 -8.70
N GLN A 24 3.28 -9.22 -9.84
CA GLN A 24 4.65 -9.61 -10.16
C GLN A 24 5.09 -8.90 -11.44
N GLY A 25 6.31 -8.36 -11.44
CA GLY A 25 6.89 -7.63 -12.55
C GLY A 25 7.62 -6.38 -12.07
N ASP A 26 8.12 -5.58 -13.01
CA ASP A 26 8.87 -4.37 -12.68
C ASP A 26 7.97 -3.37 -11.96
N PHE A 27 8.47 -2.80 -10.86
CA PHE A 27 7.69 -1.89 -10.00
C PHE A 27 7.04 -0.74 -10.78
N SER A 28 7.76 -0.17 -11.75
CA SER A 28 7.27 0.89 -12.63
C SER A 28 6.13 0.47 -13.56
N SER A 29 5.99 -0.83 -13.85
CA SER A 29 5.03 -1.38 -14.80
C SER A 29 3.77 -1.94 -14.14
N VAL A 30 3.88 -2.47 -12.93
CA VAL A 30 2.80 -3.24 -12.29
C VAL A 30 1.89 -2.41 -11.38
N GLY A 31 2.32 -1.21 -10.98
CA GLY A 31 1.55 -0.35 -10.07
C GLY A 31 0.16 0.02 -10.61
N ASN A 32 0.04 0.23 -11.93
CA ASN A 32 -1.23 0.56 -12.54
C ASN A 32 -2.21 -0.63 -12.53
N GLU A 33 -1.71 -1.83 -12.76
CA GLU A 33 -2.52 -3.06 -12.69
C GLU A 33 -3.03 -3.29 -11.26
N ALA A 34 -2.15 -3.16 -10.27
CA ALA A 34 -2.50 -3.29 -8.86
C ALA A 34 -3.57 -2.26 -8.46
N PHE A 35 -3.41 -1.00 -8.87
CA PHE A 35 -4.39 0.05 -8.61
C PHE A 35 -5.75 -0.29 -9.23
N HIS A 36 -5.80 -0.74 -10.49
CA HIS A 36 -7.07 -1.09 -11.14
C HIS A 36 -7.81 -2.24 -10.44
N ARG A 37 -7.08 -3.22 -9.90
CA ARG A 37 -7.68 -4.31 -9.09
C ARG A 37 -8.35 -3.75 -7.84
N LEU A 38 -7.65 -2.90 -7.09
CA LEU A 38 -8.18 -2.26 -5.87
C LEU A 38 -9.33 -1.30 -6.18
N TYR A 39 -9.18 -0.49 -7.24
CA TYR A 39 -10.22 0.42 -7.72
C TYR A 39 -11.50 -0.33 -8.09
N GLY A 40 -11.37 -1.47 -8.78
CA GLY A 40 -12.49 -2.36 -9.09
C GLY A 40 -13.19 -2.83 -7.81
N TYR A 41 -12.43 -3.30 -6.82
CA TYR A 41 -12.98 -3.76 -5.54
C TYR A 41 -13.78 -2.66 -4.83
N ILE A 42 -13.21 -1.46 -4.67
CA ILE A 42 -13.90 -0.35 -3.99
C ILE A 42 -15.07 0.20 -4.82
N SER A 43 -15.04 0.09 -6.15
CA SER A 43 -16.12 0.55 -7.03
C SER A 43 -17.31 -0.42 -7.11
N GLY A 44 -17.25 -1.55 -6.39
CA GLY A 44 -18.36 -2.51 -6.34
C GLY A 44 -18.06 -3.89 -6.92
N LYS A 45 -16.85 -4.16 -7.42
CA LYS A 45 -16.41 -5.54 -7.76
C LYS A 45 -15.99 -6.33 -6.51
N ASN A 46 -16.85 -6.30 -5.50
CA ASN A 46 -16.73 -7.07 -4.26
C ASN A 46 -17.99 -7.91 -4.05
N ARG A 47 -17.93 -8.90 -3.15
CA ARG A 47 -19.02 -9.87 -2.94
C ARG A 47 -20.37 -9.25 -2.60
N LYS A 48 -20.39 -8.03 -2.04
CA LYS A 48 -21.62 -7.32 -1.66
C LYS A 48 -22.14 -6.38 -2.74
N ALA A 49 -21.43 -6.23 -3.87
CA ALA A 49 -21.74 -5.28 -4.94
C ALA A 49 -21.95 -3.84 -4.43
N ARG A 50 -21.16 -3.42 -3.44
CA ARG A 50 -21.27 -2.09 -2.81
C ARG A 50 -20.06 -1.22 -3.10
N SER A 51 -20.28 0.06 -3.35
CA SER A 51 -19.21 1.05 -3.43
C SER A 51 -18.63 1.33 -2.03
N ILE A 52 -17.31 1.45 -1.95
CA ILE A 52 -16.53 1.89 -0.79
C ILE A 52 -15.88 3.21 -1.20
N PRO A 53 -16.00 4.29 -0.41
CA PRO A 53 -15.38 5.57 -0.74
C PRO A 53 -13.87 5.45 -0.97
N MET A 54 -13.38 6.16 -1.99
CA MET A 54 -11.95 6.29 -2.22
C MET A 54 -11.26 6.93 -1.00
N THR A 55 -10.06 6.46 -0.70
CA THR A 55 -9.20 7.02 0.36
C THR A 55 -7.83 7.37 -0.21
N ALA A 56 -7.10 8.22 0.50
CA ALA A 56 -5.75 8.61 0.17
C ALA A 56 -4.88 8.61 1.43
N PRO A 57 -3.58 8.31 1.33
CA PRO A 57 -2.87 7.84 0.13
C PRO A 57 -3.15 6.37 -0.21
N VAL A 58 -2.74 5.93 -1.39
CA VAL A 58 -2.63 4.50 -1.73
C VAL A 58 -1.16 4.09 -1.56
N ASN A 59 -0.89 3.14 -0.66
CA ASN A 59 0.47 2.68 -0.39
C ASN A 59 0.88 1.57 -1.38
N GLN A 60 2.15 1.58 -1.76
CA GLN A 60 2.78 0.52 -2.56
C GLN A 60 4.09 0.13 -1.91
N GLU A 61 4.37 -1.16 -1.91
CA GLU A 61 5.58 -1.73 -1.34
C GLU A 61 6.20 -2.68 -2.37
N ALA A 62 7.50 -2.52 -2.63
CA ALA A 62 8.24 -3.50 -3.41
C ALA A 62 8.42 -4.77 -2.58
N GLY A 63 8.47 -5.93 -3.23
CA GLY A 63 8.74 -7.20 -2.54
C GLY A 63 10.00 -7.07 -1.67
N SER A 64 9.94 -7.64 -0.46
CA SER A 64 11.02 -7.55 0.51
C SER A 64 12.34 -8.08 -0.06
N GLU A 65 13.38 -7.25 -0.07
CA GLU A 65 14.75 -7.66 -0.37
C GLU A 65 15.42 -8.22 0.90
N LYS A 66 16.24 -9.26 0.73
CA LYS A 66 17.08 -9.74 1.83
C LYS A 66 18.20 -8.74 2.08
N ILE A 67 18.16 -8.07 3.22
CA ILE A 67 19.27 -7.27 3.71
C ILE A 67 20.27 -8.22 4.42
N PRO A 68 21.56 -8.21 4.06
CA PRO A 68 22.57 -8.95 4.80
C PRO A 68 22.62 -8.48 6.25
N MET A 69 22.66 -9.41 7.20
CA MET A 69 22.82 -9.07 8.61
C MET A 69 24.17 -8.36 8.80
N THR A 70 24.16 -7.09 9.17
CA THR A 70 25.38 -6.41 9.61
C THR A 70 25.50 -6.61 11.12
N ALA A 71 26.65 -7.13 11.56
CA ALA A 71 27.00 -7.18 12.97
C ALA A 71 27.14 -5.74 13.52
N PRO A 72 26.84 -5.51 14.82
CA PRO A 72 26.92 -4.19 15.44
C PRO A 72 28.32 -3.57 15.39
#